data_AF-A0A7X3LWN4-F1
#
_entry.id   AF-A0A7X3LWN4-F1
#
_cell.length_a   1.000
_cell.length_b   1.000
_cell.length_c   1.000
_cell.angle_alpha   90.00
_cell.angle_beta   90.00
_cell.angle_gamma   90.00
#
_symmetry.space_group_name_H-M   'P 1'
#
loop_
_entity.id
_entity.type
_entity.pdbx_description
1 polymer ?
#
loop_
_entity_poly.entity_id
_entity_poly.type
_entity_poly.pdbx_seq_one_letter_code
_entity_poly.pdbx_strand_id
1 'polypeptide(L)'
;MERRLAAILSADLVGYSRLMAKDEEGTLRRLKKLRQDFLEPLIARHGGRIVKLMGDGFLLEFPSAVEAVQCAIEWHEAVESFGVERGDPNDLAFRIGINLGDIVFEDGDIYGDGVNIAARMEKLAEPGGICLSGDVYRQIRGKIDATFDDLGEHTVKNIVDPLQIYALHPKHGEQPAAPSQRQKFDRPSIAVLPLDNLSSDPEQDYFADGVTEDIITNLSKFRELVVIGQSSSFRYKKTEDTFHQIATALGVQYLLIGSLRRAGQRLRVTVQLVDTRSGGHIWAERYDRELGDLFALQDEITEAIVQTLVGRLRTASARDTDHKPAQSLAAYDYVLKARAIIHDSRENMLKSRALYEKAIELDPTCAHAFAGLSATYSFEWTSGWSDNFADSLDKAIELCRRAAALDDQDSEAQRRLGVYYLFRGEHEKADAHIQRAALLNPNDPDTMTYEGLYLIYDGKPTDGLRKIERATRYNPFHPTWYFWLVSLAHYMNHDYELAILSAKKAVQAYPDFVAPHRHLAAAYARLGLEAEAEREKQIILKLDPAFSIARVARAFAYRRPEDLEHYCGGLREAGLPE
;
A
#
# COMPACT_ATOMS: atom_id res chain seq x y z
N MET A 1 -6.02 53.23 1.73
CA MET A 1 -4.82 52.39 1.68
C MET A 1 -4.57 51.82 3.08
N GLU A 2 -4.95 50.56 3.30
CA GLU A 2 -4.81 49.86 4.58
C GLU A 2 -3.75 48.77 4.42
N ARG A 3 -2.76 48.71 5.32
CA ARG A 3 -1.71 47.69 5.33
C ARG A 3 -1.99 46.68 6.43
N ARG A 4 -1.96 45.39 6.08
CA ARG A 4 -2.08 44.31 7.06
C ARG A 4 -1.38 43.04 6.59
N LEU A 5 -1.00 42.21 7.56
CA LEU A 5 -0.50 40.86 7.31
C LEU A 5 -1.67 39.93 6.97
N ALA A 6 -1.58 39.19 5.89
CA ALA A 6 -2.59 38.21 5.50
C ALA A 6 -1.97 36.98 4.84
N ALA A 7 -2.69 35.86 4.88
CA ALA A 7 -2.37 34.68 4.10
C ALA A 7 -3.01 34.81 2.72
N ILE A 8 -2.22 34.63 1.67
CA ILE A 8 -2.59 34.87 0.28
C ILE A 8 -2.50 33.53 -0.44
N LEU A 9 -3.60 33.12 -1.07
CA LEU A 9 -3.69 31.88 -1.84
C LEU A 9 -3.92 32.24 -3.30
N SER A 10 -2.99 31.83 -4.16
CA SER A 10 -3.10 31.94 -5.61
C SER A 10 -3.30 30.55 -6.21
N ALA A 11 -4.26 30.39 -7.11
CA ALA A 11 -4.54 29.13 -7.79
C ALA A 11 -4.71 29.30 -9.30
N ASP A 12 -4.28 28.31 -10.07
CA ASP A 12 -4.37 28.24 -11.54
C ASP A 12 -4.78 26.83 -12.03
N LEU A 13 -5.59 26.76 -13.08
CA LEU A 13 -6.05 25.53 -13.71
C LEU A 13 -5.04 25.04 -14.75
N VAL A 14 -4.54 23.83 -14.53
CA VAL A 14 -3.57 23.18 -15.41
C VAL A 14 -4.16 22.93 -16.79
N GLY A 15 -3.51 23.48 -17.81
CA GLY A 15 -3.87 23.22 -19.22
C GLY A 15 -5.19 23.85 -19.66
N TYR A 16 -5.64 24.93 -19.01
CA TYR A 16 -6.89 25.64 -19.33
C TYR A 16 -7.09 25.90 -20.83
N SER A 17 -6.09 26.42 -21.54
CA SER A 17 -6.19 26.69 -22.99
C SER A 17 -6.49 25.44 -23.83
N ARG A 18 -5.97 24.27 -23.42
CA ARG A 18 -6.22 22.99 -24.08
C ARG A 18 -7.63 22.48 -23.80
N LEU A 19 -8.11 22.65 -22.56
CA LEU A 19 -9.47 22.28 -22.17
C LEU A 19 -10.53 23.13 -22.88
N MET A 20 -10.29 24.43 -22.98
CA MET A 20 -11.13 25.37 -23.72
C MET A 20 -11.18 25.04 -25.22
N ALA A 21 -10.04 24.67 -25.83
CA ALA A 21 -10.01 24.27 -27.24
C ALA A 21 -10.76 22.95 -27.52
N LYS A 22 -10.87 22.05 -26.52
CA LYS A 22 -11.53 20.75 -26.66
C LYS A 22 -13.04 20.83 -26.41
N ASP A 23 -13.47 21.60 -25.41
CA ASP A 23 -14.86 21.71 -24.96
C ASP A 23 -15.06 23.01 -24.15
N GLU A 24 -15.22 24.13 -24.84
CA GLU A 24 -15.37 25.46 -24.25
C GLU A 24 -16.60 25.55 -23.32
N GLU A 25 -17.79 25.22 -23.82
CA GLU A 25 -19.03 25.31 -23.06
C GLU A 25 -19.08 24.32 -21.89
N GLY A 26 -18.53 23.12 -22.03
CA GLY A 26 -18.46 22.16 -20.92
C GLY A 26 -17.47 22.58 -19.85
N THR A 27 -16.31 23.13 -20.23
CA THR A 27 -15.27 23.57 -19.29
C THR A 27 -15.74 24.77 -18.47
N LEU A 28 -16.37 25.77 -19.11
CA LEU A 28 -16.95 26.92 -18.41
C LEU A 28 -18.09 26.52 -17.46
N ARG A 29 -18.94 25.56 -17.85
CA ARG A 29 -20.00 25.03 -16.95
C ARG A 29 -19.42 24.29 -15.76
N ARG A 30 -18.38 23.46 -15.97
CA ARG A 30 -17.66 22.74 -14.90
C ARG A 30 -17.05 23.71 -13.89
N LEU A 31 -16.28 24.68 -14.36
CA LEU A 31 -15.66 25.71 -13.53
C LEU A 31 -16.68 26.53 -12.75
N LYS A 32 -17.78 26.93 -13.39
CA LYS A 32 -18.84 27.68 -12.72
C LYS A 32 -19.50 26.86 -11.60
N LYS A 33 -19.76 25.57 -11.84
CA LYS A 33 -20.34 24.67 -10.84
C LYS A 33 -19.39 24.42 -9.66
N LEU A 34 -18.13 24.10 -9.94
CA LEU A 34 -17.10 23.93 -8.89
C LEU A 34 -16.96 25.18 -8.01
N ARG A 35 -16.99 26.36 -8.62
CA ARG A 35 -16.89 27.62 -7.90
C ARG A 35 -18.10 27.86 -6.97
N GLN A 36 -19.31 27.69 -7.48
CA GLN A 36 -20.54 27.99 -6.74
C GLN A 36 -20.85 26.95 -5.67
N ASP A 37 -20.66 25.67 -5.99
CA ASP A 37 -21.07 24.57 -5.11
C ASP A 37 -20.01 24.26 -4.04
N PHE A 38 -18.73 24.58 -4.29
CA PHE A 38 -17.62 24.21 -3.41
C PHE A 38 -16.73 25.40 -3.02
N LEU A 39 -16.16 26.15 -3.96
CA LEU A 39 -15.16 27.18 -3.63
C LEU A 39 -15.73 28.30 -2.74
N GLU A 40 -16.87 28.88 -3.11
CA GLU A 40 -17.49 29.98 -2.37
C GLU A 40 -17.89 29.56 -0.93
N PRO A 41 -18.54 28.39 -0.71
CA PRO A 41 -18.76 27.86 0.63
C PRO A 41 -17.50 27.61 1.45
N LEU A 42 -16.44 27.06 0.86
CA LEU A 42 -15.17 26.79 1.53
C LEU A 42 -14.51 28.08 2.03
N ILE A 43 -14.48 29.10 1.17
CA ILE A 43 -13.93 30.41 1.52
C ILE A 43 -14.69 31.01 2.69
N ALA A 44 -16.03 30.96 2.65
CA ALA A 44 -16.85 31.47 3.75
C ALA A 44 -16.62 30.69 5.06
N ARG A 45 -16.50 29.37 5.00
CA ARG A 45 -16.24 28.50 6.16
C ARG A 45 -14.91 28.82 6.85
N HIS A 46 -13.86 29.05 6.06
CA HIS A 46 -12.51 29.34 6.56
C HIS A 46 -12.24 30.84 6.78
N GLY A 47 -13.29 31.68 6.73
CA GLY A 47 -13.18 33.12 6.97
C GLY A 47 -12.34 33.86 5.92
N GLY A 48 -12.19 33.28 4.73
CA GLY A 48 -11.49 33.88 3.60
C GLY A 48 -12.32 34.88 2.82
N ARG A 49 -11.66 35.58 1.89
CA ARG A 49 -12.27 36.54 0.98
C ARG A 49 -11.74 36.34 -0.44
N ILE A 50 -12.65 36.36 -1.41
CA ILE A 50 -12.28 36.43 -2.82
C ILE A 50 -11.77 37.84 -3.12
N VAL A 51 -10.51 37.94 -3.53
CA VAL A 51 -9.94 39.19 -4.04
C VAL A 51 -10.23 39.28 -5.53
N LYS A 52 -9.88 38.24 -6.28
CA LYS A 52 -10.01 38.25 -7.74
C LYS A 52 -10.31 36.86 -8.29
N LEU A 53 -11.21 36.81 -9.25
CA LEU A 53 -11.45 35.63 -10.09
C LEU A 53 -10.83 35.88 -11.46
N MET A 54 -10.02 34.93 -11.90
CA MET A 54 -9.40 34.88 -13.22
C MET A 54 -10.07 33.75 -14.01
N GLY A 55 -10.01 33.76 -15.33
CA GLY A 55 -10.74 32.76 -16.14
C GLY A 55 -10.34 31.32 -15.81
N ASP A 56 -9.06 31.14 -15.53
CA ASP A 56 -8.36 29.89 -15.21
C ASP A 56 -7.98 29.77 -13.73
N GLY A 57 -8.23 30.77 -12.89
CA GLY A 57 -7.65 30.81 -11.55
C GLY A 57 -8.34 31.76 -10.60
N PHE A 58 -7.82 31.85 -9.38
CA PHE A 58 -8.37 32.74 -8.36
C PHE A 58 -7.30 33.18 -7.36
N LEU A 59 -7.54 34.36 -6.79
CA LEU A 59 -6.72 34.96 -5.74
C LEU A 59 -7.60 35.22 -4.51
N LEU A 60 -7.19 34.63 -3.40
CA LEU A 60 -7.92 34.67 -2.13
C LEU A 60 -7.04 35.24 -1.02
N GLU A 61 -7.70 35.87 -0.05
CA GLU A 61 -7.10 36.37 1.17
C GLU A 61 -7.73 35.66 2.38
N PHE A 62 -6.90 35.26 3.35
CA PHE A 62 -7.34 34.70 4.62
C PHE A 62 -6.66 35.43 5.79
N PRO A 63 -7.36 35.59 6.93
CA PRO A 63 -6.78 36.16 8.14
C PRO A 63 -5.79 35.21 8.84
N SER A 64 -5.75 33.93 8.45
CA SER A 64 -4.95 32.88 9.08
C SER A 64 -4.28 31.98 8.04
N ALA A 65 -3.00 31.69 8.22
CA ALA A 65 -2.27 30.74 7.40
C ALA A 65 -2.80 29.30 7.56
N VAL A 66 -3.29 28.95 8.74
CA VAL A 66 -3.90 27.63 9.00
C VAL A 66 -5.17 27.46 8.18
N GLU A 67 -6.05 28.47 8.22
CA GLU A 67 -7.33 28.46 7.50
C GLU A 67 -7.13 28.49 5.98
N ALA A 68 -6.15 29.25 5.50
CA ALA A 68 -5.79 29.26 4.07
C ALA A 68 -5.37 27.87 3.59
N VAL A 69 -4.57 27.16 4.38
CA VAL A 69 -4.06 25.83 4.04
C VAL A 69 -5.17 24.77 4.12
N GLN A 70 -6.00 24.80 5.15
CA GLN A 70 -7.15 23.89 5.26
C GLN A 70 -8.14 24.09 4.11
N CYS A 71 -8.46 25.34 3.78
CA CYS A 71 -9.30 25.65 2.62
C CYS A 71 -8.69 25.13 1.31
N ALA A 72 -7.37 25.20 1.16
CA ALA A 72 -6.69 24.69 -0.05
C ALA A 72 -6.73 23.16 -0.15
N ILE A 73 -6.55 22.46 0.97
CA ILE A 73 -6.65 20.99 1.04
C ILE A 73 -8.07 20.55 0.66
N GLU A 74 -9.08 21.11 1.33
CA GLU A 74 -10.48 20.76 1.08
C GLU A 74 -10.96 21.15 -0.32
N TRP A 75 -10.37 22.21 -0.91
CA TRP A 75 -10.61 22.56 -2.31
C TRP A 75 -10.10 21.49 -3.26
N HIS A 76 -8.87 21.01 -3.08
CA HIS A 76 -8.32 19.93 -3.91
C HIS A 76 -9.13 18.63 -3.75
N GLU A 77 -9.56 18.30 -2.54
CA GLU A 77 -10.46 17.16 -2.27
C GLU A 77 -11.81 17.30 -3.02
N ALA A 78 -12.38 18.51 -3.05
CA ALA A 78 -13.63 18.79 -3.76
C ALA A 78 -13.46 18.70 -5.29
N VAL A 79 -12.35 19.21 -5.84
CA VAL A 79 -12.03 19.12 -7.27
C VAL A 79 -11.83 17.67 -7.70
N GLU A 80 -11.08 16.89 -6.92
CA GLU A 80 -10.87 15.47 -7.17
C GLU A 80 -12.19 14.69 -7.14
N SER A 81 -13.01 14.92 -6.09
CA SER A 81 -14.34 14.30 -5.96
C SER A 81 -15.25 14.62 -7.15
N PHE A 82 -15.22 15.87 -7.63
CA PHE A 82 -16.00 16.30 -8.78
C PHE A 82 -15.55 15.67 -10.11
N GLY A 83 -14.25 15.42 -10.28
CA GLY A 83 -13.71 14.68 -11.43
C GLY A 83 -14.10 13.20 -11.41
N VAL A 84 -14.02 12.58 -10.22
CA VAL A 84 -14.38 11.17 -10.00
C VAL A 84 -15.85 10.88 -10.36
N GLU A 85 -16.80 11.75 -9.99
CA GLU A 85 -18.23 11.61 -10.35
C GLU A 85 -18.47 11.55 -11.87
N ARG A 86 -17.52 12.03 -12.67
CA ARG A 86 -17.64 12.15 -14.13
C ARG A 86 -16.77 11.16 -14.89
N GLY A 87 -16.04 10.31 -14.17
CA GLY A 87 -15.20 9.26 -14.76
C GLY A 87 -13.80 9.70 -15.18
N ASP A 88 -13.36 10.91 -14.80
CA ASP A 88 -11.98 11.37 -14.99
C ASP A 88 -11.53 12.21 -13.77
N PRO A 89 -10.79 11.60 -12.82
CA PRO A 89 -10.29 12.28 -11.62
C PRO A 89 -9.35 13.45 -11.93
N ASN A 90 -8.76 13.48 -13.13
CA ASN A 90 -7.81 14.50 -13.57
C ASN A 90 -8.43 15.46 -14.61
N ASP A 91 -9.77 15.47 -14.75
CA ASP A 91 -10.49 16.34 -15.69
C ASP A 91 -10.13 17.82 -15.48
N LEU A 92 -9.97 18.23 -14.20
CA LEU A 92 -9.54 19.56 -13.79
C LEU A 92 -8.53 19.43 -12.64
N ALA A 93 -7.34 20.02 -12.79
CA ALA A 93 -6.32 20.02 -11.74
C ALA A 93 -5.84 21.44 -11.49
N PHE A 94 -5.84 21.88 -10.24
CA PHE A 94 -5.35 23.21 -9.86
C PHE A 94 -3.95 23.13 -9.26
N ARG A 95 -3.14 24.14 -9.51
CA ARG A 95 -1.91 24.41 -8.78
C ARG A 95 -2.18 25.51 -7.76
N ILE A 96 -1.63 25.39 -6.55
CA ILE A 96 -1.85 26.38 -5.49
C ILE A 96 -0.52 26.82 -4.88
N GLY A 97 -0.37 28.14 -4.69
CA GLY A 97 0.70 28.74 -3.92
C GLY A 97 0.14 29.57 -2.76
N ILE A 98 0.66 29.33 -1.55
CA ILE A 98 0.24 30.03 -0.32
C ILE A 98 1.42 30.75 0.29
N ASN A 99 1.26 32.05 0.52
CA ASN A 99 2.24 32.88 1.18
C ASN A 99 1.62 33.72 2.30
N LEU A 100 2.38 33.98 3.35
CA LEU A 100 2.02 34.93 4.40
C LEU A 100 2.86 36.20 4.20
N GLY A 101 2.22 37.35 4.05
CA GLY A 101 2.94 38.60 3.82
C GLY A 101 2.08 39.84 3.96
N ASP A 102 2.75 40.99 4.04
CA ASP A 102 2.07 42.28 4.08
C ASP A 102 1.41 42.60 2.74
N ILE A 103 0.15 43.01 2.80
CA ILE A 103 -0.63 43.44 1.65
C ILE A 103 -1.14 44.85 1.87
N VAL A 104 -1.32 45.56 0.77
CA VAL A 104 -2.00 46.84 0.70
C VAL A 104 -3.36 46.61 0.08
N PHE A 105 -4.42 46.91 0.82
CA PHE A 105 -5.79 46.85 0.34
C PHE A 105 -6.23 48.20 -0.23
N GLU A 106 -6.68 48.20 -1.49
CA GLU A 106 -7.18 49.38 -2.21
C GLU A 106 -8.26 48.94 -3.22
N ASP A 107 -9.43 49.59 -3.19
CA ASP A 107 -10.55 49.38 -4.13
C ASP A 107 -11.01 47.93 -4.36
N GLY A 108 -10.90 47.07 -3.34
CA GLY A 108 -11.32 45.67 -3.44
C GLY A 108 -10.24 44.70 -3.90
N ASP A 109 -9.04 45.19 -4.25
CA ASP A 109 -7.89 44.40 -4.68
C ASP A 109 -6.76 44.44 -3.63
N ILE A 110 -5.80 43.52 -3.75
CA ILE A 110 -4.62 43.45 -2.89
C ILE A 110 -3.33 43.62 -3.70
N TYR A 111 -2.43 44.46 -3.19
CA TYR A 111 -1.14 44.73 -3.81
C TYR A 111 0.00 44.49 -2.83
N GLY A 112 1.12 44.01 -3.33
CA GLY A 112 2.33 43.82 -2.53
C GLY A 112 3.15 42.62 -3.00
N ASP A 113 4.36 42.51 -2.48
CA ASP A 113 5.27 41.42 -2.82
C ASP A 113 4.69 40.06 -2.40
N GLY A 114 3.89 40.02 -1.32
CA GLY A 114 3.22 38.83 -0.85
C GLY A 114 2.32 38.15 -1.90
N VAL A 115 1.66 38.93 -2.76
CA VAL A 115 0.79 38.43 -3.83
C VAL A 115 1.63 37.83 -4.96
N ASN A 116 2.72 38.51 -5.31
CA ASN A 116 3.65 38.04 -6.34
C ASN A 116 4.37 36.76 -5.93
N ILE A 117 4.65 36.58 -4.63
CA ILE A 117 5.22 35.35 -4.08
C ILE A 117 4.22 34.21 -4.27
N ALA A 118 2.98 34.35 -3.77
CA ALA A 118 1.96 33.30 -3.86
C ALA A 118 1.72 32.86 -5.32
N ALA A 119 1.58 33.80 -6.25
CA ALA A 119 1.37 33.51 -7.68
C ALA A 119 2.56 32.84 -8.38
N ARG A 120 3.76 32.89 -7.80
CA ARG A 120 4.94 32.22 -8.36
C ARG A 120 5.20 30.87 -7.74
N MET A 121 4.87 30.76 -6.46
CA MET A 121 4.83 29.48 -5.77
C MET A 121 3.79 28.54 -6.38
N GLU A 122 2.64 29.08 -6.79
CA GLU A 122 1.63 28.33 -7.55
C GLU A 122 2.26 27.65 -8.77
N LYS A 123 3.11 28.36 -9.53
CA LYS A 123 3.75 27.80 -10.73
C LYS A 123 4.78 26.71 -10.45
N LEU A 124 5.26 26.63 -9.22
CA LEU A 124 6.18 25.57 -8.76
C LEU A 124 5.44 24.33 -8.28
N ALA A 125 4.14 24.43 -8.00
CA ALA A 125 3.34 23.29 -7.61
C ALA A 125 3.13 22.33 -8.79
N GLU A 126 3.18 21.04 -8.51
CA GLU A 126 2.72 20.01 -9.45
C GLU A 126 1.19 20.13 -9.66
N PRO A 127 0.62 19.60 -10.77
CA PRO A 127 -0.83 19.52 -10.93
C PRO A 127 -1.53 18.87 -9.73
N GLY A 128 -2.48 19.56 -9.10
CA GLY A 128 -3.12 19.12 -7.85
C GLY A 128 -2.30 19.38 -6.58
N GLY A 129 -1.15 20.06 -6.70
CA GLY A 129 -0.24 20.34 -5.60
C GLY A 129 -0.49 21.67 -4.89
N ILE A 130 0.09 21.80 -3.70
CA ILE A 130 0.09 23.02 -2.89
C ILE A 130 1.55 23.35 -2.48
N CYS A 131 2.03 24.53 -2.83
CA CYS A 131 3.33 25.05 -2.36
C CYS A 131 3.13 26.13 -1.29
N LEU A 132 3.94 26.08 -0.23
CA LEU A 132 3.87 26.95 0.95
C LEU A 132 5.17 27.69 1.18
N SER A 133 5.12 28.97 1.50
CA SER A 133 6.32 29.70 1.91
C SER A 133 6.78 29.23 3.29
N GLY A 134 8.07 29.41 3.60
CA GLY A 134 8.61 29.04 4.90
C GLY A 134 7.89 29.68 6.08
N ASP A 135 7.33 30.88 5.90
CA ASP A 135 6.50 31.55 6.90
C ASP A 135 5.17 30.84 7.16
N VAL A 136 4.50 30.39 6.09
CA VAL A 136 3.27 29.60 6.20
C VAL A 136 3.58 28.27 6.88
N TYR A 137 4.62 27.55 6.43
CA TYR A 137 5.06 26.29 7.04
C TYR A 137 5.33 26.44 8.55
N ARG A 138 6.06 27.50 8.95
CA ARG A 138 6.35 27.77 10.37
C ARG A 138 5.09 27.95 11.22
N GLN A 139 4.02 28.52 10.67
CA GLN A 139 2.78 28.75 11.41
C GLN A 139 1.90 27.51 11.55
N ILE A 140 1.96 26.60 10.57
CA ILE A 140 1.07 25.43 10.50
C ILE A 140 1.71 24.13 10.99
N ARG A 141 3.04 24.05 11.07
CA ARG A 141 3.73 22.83 11.53
C ARG A 141 3.21 22.40 12.92
N GLY A 142 2.74 21.15 13.01
CA GLY A 142 2.14 20.60 14.23
C GLY A 142 0.70 21.04 14.52
N LYS A 143 0.05 21.81 13.63
CA LYS A 143 -1.36 22.22 13.74
C LYS A 143 -2.26 21.65 12.64
N ILE A 144 -1.67 21.18 11.55
CA ILE A 144 -2.35 20.53 10.43
C ILE A 144 -1.74 19.14 10.25
N ASP A 145 -2.59 18.13 10.04
CA ASP A 145 -2.15 16.77 9.75
C ASP A 145 -1.77 16.65 8.26
N ALA A 146 -0.52 17.01 7.96
CA ALA A 146 0.06 16.96 6.61
C ALA A 146 1.55 16.59 6.64
N THR A 147 2.05 16.04 5.53
CA THR A 147 3.48 15.89 5.26
C THR A 147 3.96 17.04 4.39
N PHE A 148 5.23 17.40 4.57
CA PHE A 148 5.82 18.55 3.91
C PHE A 148 7.15 18.13 3.31
N ASP A 149 7.30 18.30 2.01
CA ASP A 149 8.57 18.12 1.33
C ASP A 149 9.27 19.47 1.21
N ASP A 150 10.51 19.54 1.68
CA ASP A 150 11.30 20.75 1.58
C ASP A 150 11.88 20.88 0.15
N LEU A 151 11.41 21.89 -0.58
CA LEU A 151 11.86 22.17 -1.95
C LEU A 151 13.08 23.11 -2.00
N GLY A 152 13.62 23.50 -0.85
CA GLY A 152 14.80 24.35 -0.74
C GLY A 152 14.53 25.85 -0.90
N GLU A 153 15.61 26.61 -1.05
CA GLU A 153 15.57 28.05 -1.29
C GLU A 153 15.36 28.36 -2.78
N HIS A 154 14.36 29.18 -3.09
CA HIS A 154 14.05 29.63 -4.43
C HIS A 154 14.17 31.15 -4.54
N THR A 155 14.85 31.62 -5.58
CA THR A 155 14.93 33.06 -5.88
C THR A 155 13.73 33.50 -6.69
N VAL A 156 12.98 34.45 -6.13
CA VAL A 156 11.79 35.00 -6.76
C VAL A 156 12.17 36.37 -7.32
N LYS A 157 12.15 36.54 -8.66
CA LYS A 157 12.39 37.83 -9.34
C LYS A 157 11.70 39.01 -8.62
N ASN A 158 12.46 40.02 -8.23
CA ASN A 158 12.06 41.21 -7.43
C ASN A 158 11.98 41.00 -5.91
N ILE A 159 12.57 39.93 -5.37
CA ILE A 159 12.76 39.70 -3.94
C ILE A 159 14.25 39.51 -3.68
N VAL A 160 14.76 40.23 -2.67
CA VAL A 160 16.21 40.30 -2.39
C VAL A 160 16.73 39.00 -1.79
N ASP A 161 15.95 38.36 -0.92
CA ASP A 161 16.34 37.15 -0.21
C ASP A 161 15.66 35.89 -0.82
N PRO A 162 16.39 34.76 -0.94
CA PRO A 162 15.79 33.48 -1.31
C PRO A 162 14.69 33.07 -0.32
N LEU A 163 13.60 32.51 -0.86
CA LEU A 163 12.46 32.04 -0.08
C LEU A 163 12.53 30.53 0.06
N GLN A 164 12.45 30.02 1.29
CA GLN A 164 12.24 28.60 1.53
C GLN A 164 10.84 28.19 1.08
N ILE A 165 10.73 27.13 0.28
CA ILE A 165 9.47 26.61 -0.22
C ILE A 165 9.27 25.17 0.24
N TYR A 166 8.05 24.86 0.67
CA TYR A 166 7.63 23.51 1.02
C TYR A 166 6.49 23.07 0.11
N ALA A 167 6.53 21.85 -0.41
CA ALA A 167 5.35 21.20 -0.99
C ALA A 167 4.54 20.56 0.14
N LEU A 168 3.25 20.86 0.21
CA LEU A 168 2.32 20.20 1.12
C LEU A 168 1.74 18.98 0.42
N HIS A 169 1.85 17.84 1.10
CA HIS A 169 1.11 16.63 0.82
C HIS A 169 0.15 16.40 1.98
N PRO A 170 -1.16 16.43 1.80
CA PRO A 170 -2.07 16.13 2.90
C PRO A 170 -1.72 14.73 3.43
N LYS A 171 -1.65 14.56 4.76
CA LYS A 171 -1.57 13.23 5.37
C LYS A 171 -2.96 12.64 5.23
N HIS A 172 -3.25 12.18 4.02
CA HIS A 172 -4.11 11.03 3.90
C HIS A 172 -3.36 9.94 4.65
N GLY A 173 -3.81 9.61 5.86
CA GLY A 173 -3.38 8.39 6.50
C GLY A 173 -3.83 7.25 5.62
N GLU A 174 -3.09 6.92 4.55
CA GLU A 174 -3.47 5.96 3.50
C GLU A 174 -5.00 5.82 3.38
N GLN A 175 -5.69 6.93 3.12
CA GLN A 175 -7.04 6.83 2.62
C GLN A 175 -6.87 6.43 1.16
N PRO A 176 -7.49 5.31 0.74
CA PRO A 176 -7.50 4.97 -0.67
C PRO A 176 -8.17 6.12 -1.41
N ALA A 177 -7.90 6.21 -2.71
CA ALA A 177 -8.73 6.96 -3.65
C ALA A 177 -10.18 7.04 -3.17
N ALA A 178 -10.77 8.25 -3.17
CA ALA A 178 -12.20 8.46 -2.99
C ALA A 178 -12.95 7.30 -3.63
N PRO A 179 -14.00 6.72 -3.02
CA PRO A 179 -14.59 5.47 -3.44
C PRO A 179 -15.11 5.59 -4.88
N SER A 180 -14.24 5.41 -5.86
CA SER A 180 -14.54 4.66 -7.06
C SER A 180 -15.19 3.42 -6.49
N GLN A 181 -16.49 3.29 -6.71
CA GLN A 181 -17.34 2.24 -6.16
C GLN A 181 -16.51 0.97 -6.06
N ARG A 182 -15.97 0.64 -4.87
CA ARG A 182 -15.14 -0.55 -4.69
C ARG A 182 -16.06 -1.66 -5.13
N GLN A 183 -15.73 -2.26 -6.28
CA GLN A 183 -16.68 -3.02 -7.07
C GLN A 183 -17.26 -4.08 -6.14
N LYS A 184 -18.55 -3.96 -5.81
CA LYS A 184 -19.20 -4.90 -4.90
C LYS A 184 -18.97 -6.29 -5.46
N PHE A 185 -18.48 -7.19 -4.61
CA PHE A 185 -18.29 -8.57 -5.01
C PHE A 185 -19.66 -9.19 -5.32
N ASP A 186 -19.76 -9.90 -6.45
CA ASP A 186 -20.97 -10.65 -6.82
C ASP A 186 -21.17 -11.91 -5.93
N ARG A 187 -20.14 -12.27 -5.17
CA ARG A 187 -20.10 -13.38 -4.21
C ARG A 187 -20.12 -12.85 -2.78
N PRO A 188 -20.58 -13.64 -1.78
CA PRO A 188 -20.44 -13.29 -0.37
C PRO A 188 -19.01 -12.87 -0.04
N SER A 189 -18.85 -11.68 0.53
CA SER A 189 -17.55 -11.10 0.86
C SER A 189 -17.43 -10.82 2.36
N ILE A 190 -16.33 -11.24 2.95
CA ILE A 190 -16.08 -11.18 4.39
C ILE A 190 -14.71 -10.57 4.69
N ALA A 191 -14.63 -9.73 5.72
CA ALA A 191 -13.39 -9.42 6.40
C ALA A 191 -13.41 -9.98 7.83
N VAL A 192 -12.25 -10.46 8.29
CA VAL A 192 -12.10 -10.98 9.66
C VAL A 192 -11.24 -9.98 10.42
N LEU A 193 -11.86 -9.26 11.35
CA LEU A 193 -11.14 -8.27 12.15
C LEU A 193 -10.27 -8.97 13.21
N PRO A 194 -9.15 -8.35 13.61
CA PRO A 194 -8.32 -8.85 14.71
C PRO A 194 -9.15 -9.15 15.94
N LEU A 195 -9.04 -10.38 16.46
CA LEU A 195 -9.73 -10.74 17.69
C LEU A 195 -9.19 -9.92 18.87
N ASP A 196 -10.07 -9.33 19.66
CA ASP A 196 -9.69 -8.60 20.86
C ASP A 196 -9.04 -9.55 21.87
N ASN A 197 -7.82 -9.26 22.29
CA ASN A 197 -7.16 -10.00 23.37
C ASN A 197 -7.73 -9.57 24.72
N LEU A 198 -8.55 -10.42 25.33
CA LEU A 198 -9.13 -10.23 26.67
C LEU A 198 -8.39 -11.06 27.74
N SER A 199 -7.18 -11.52 27.43
CA SER A 199 -6.29 -12.20 28.37
C SER A 199 -5.70 -11.19 29.38
N SER A 200 -5.23 -11.67 30.53
CA SER A 200 -4.62 -10.81 31.56
C SER A 200 -3.25 -10.25 31.18
N ASP A 201 -2.64 -10.79 30.13
CA ASP A 201 -1.31 -10.48 29.66
C ASP A 201 -1.39 -9.84 28.25
N PRO A 202 -1.17 -8.52 28.14
CA PRO A 202 -1.13 -7.81 26.87
C PRO A 202 -0.02 -8.29 25.93
N GLU A 203 1.04 -8.93 26.44
CA GLU A 203 2.12 -9.48 25.61
C GLU A 203 1.64 -10.66 24.74
N GLN A 204 0.39 -11.11 24.91
CA GLN A 204 -0.22 -12.17 24.10
C GLN A 204 -1.04 -11.65 22.90
N ASP A 205 -0.95 -10.36 22.57
CA ASP A 205 -1.63 -9.81 21.38
C ASP A 205 -1.22 -10.56 20.09
N TYR A 206 0.04 -11.03 20.00
CA TYR A 206 0.51 -11.84 18.86
C TYR A 206 -0.26 -13.15 18.69
N PHE A 207 -0.77 -13.72 19.79
CA PHE A 207 -1.50 -14.99 19.74
C PHE A 207 -2.89 -14.80 19.13
N ALA A 208 -3.60 -13.74 19.54
CA ALA A 208 -4.90 -13.39 18.95
C ALA A 208 -4.76 -13.01 17.47
N ASP A 209 -3.71 -12.27 17.14
CA ASP A 209 -3.36 -11.90 15.76
C ASP A 209 -3.09 -13.14 14.90
N GLY A 210 -2.26 -14.07 15.38
CA GLY A 210 -1.95 -15.31 14.67
C GLY A 210 -3.17 -16.19 14.42
N VAL A 211 -4.05 -16.34 15.41
CA VAL A 211 -5.31 -17.08 15.25
C VAL A 211 -6.23 -16.41 14.22
N THR A 212 -6.28 -15.08 14.20
CA THR A 212 -7.06 -14.31 13.23
C THR A 212 -6.52 -14.54 11.81
N GLU A 213 -5.20 -14.47 11.63
CA GLU A 213 -4.51 -14.70 10.35
C GLU A 213 -4.78 -16.10 9.78
N ASP A 214 -4.76 -17.13 10.63
CA ASP A 214 -5.06 -18.51 10.22
C ASP A 214 -6.53 -18.67 9.79
N ILE A 215 -7.48 -18.01 10.46
CA ILE A 215 -8.90 -18.03 10.05
C ILE A 215 -9.06 -17.37 8.67
N ILE A 216 -8.42 -16.22 8.42
CA ILE A 216 -8.41 -15.56 7.10
C ILE A 216 -7.86 -16.51 6.03
N THR A 217 -6.75 -17.17 6.33
CA THR A 217 -6.08 -18.12 5.41
C THR A 217 -6.97 -19.32 5.10
N ASN A 218 -7.62 -19.91 6.12
CA ASN A 218 -8.51 -21.04 5.94
C ASN A 218 -9.78 -20.68 5.17
N LEU A 219 -10.40 -19.53 5.43
CA LEU A 219 -11.56 -19.04 4.68
C LEU A 219 -11.23 -18.75 3.21
N SER A 220 -10.00 -18.29 2.92
CA SER A 220 -9.60 -17.92 1.55
C SER A 220 -9.56 -19.12 0.58
N LYS A 221 -9.43 -20.34 1.11
CA LYS A 221 -9.48 -21.60 0.35
C LYS A 221 -10.83 -21.83 -0.34
N PHE A 222 -11.91 -21.22 0.14
CA PHE A 222 -13.26 -21.40 -0.39
C PHE A 222 -13.53 -20.45 -1.56
N ARG A 223 -13.66 -21.00 -2.77
CA ARG A 223 -13.86 -20.24 -4.03
C ARG A 223 -15.16 -19.46 -4.05
N GLU A 224 -16.15 -19.89 -3.30
CA GLU A 224 -17.46 -19.28 -3.23
C GLU A 224 -17.45 -18.00 -2.37
N LEU A 225 -16.41 -17.81 -1.56
CA LEU A 225 -16.23 -16.66 -0.67
C LEU A 225 -15.16 -15.72 -1.23
N VAL A 226 -15.37 -14.42 -1.00
CA VAL A 226 -14.32 -13.41 -1.12
C VAL A 226 -13.87 -13.08 0.29
N VAL A 227 -12.57 -13.22 0.56
CA VAL A 227 -12.00 -12.93 1.86
C VAL A 227 -11.02 -11.79 1.72
N ILE A 228 -11.16 -10.78 2.58
CA ILE A 228 -10.24 -9.66 2.63
C ILE A 228 -8.96 -10.06 3.36
N GLY A 229 -7.83 -9.70 2.75
CA GLY A 229 -6.49 -10.00 3.22
C GLY A 229 -6.19 -9.42 4.61
N GLN A 230 -5.22 -10.05 5.26
CA GLN A 230 -4.83 -9.76 6.64
C GLN A 230 -4.43 -8.29 6.84
N SER A 231 -3.56 -7.72 6.01
CA SER A 231 -3.07 -6.34 6.16
C SER A 231 -4.22 -5.32 6.13
N SER A 232 -5.19 -5.54 5.26
CA SER A 232 -6.39 -4.70 5.17
C SER A 232 -7.30 -4.78 6.38
N SER A 233 -7.49 -5.98 6.92
CA SER A 233 -8.33 -6.17 8.11
C SER A 233 -7.65 -5.65 9.37
N PHE A 234 -6.33 -5.83 9.49
CA PHE A 234 -5.54 -5.47 10.66
C PHE A 234 -5.36 -3.97 10.84
N ARG A 235 -5.53 -3.18 9.77
CA ARG A 235 -5.61 -1.72 9.84
C ARG A 235 -6.71 -1.23 10.80
N TYR A 236 -7.75 -2.03 11.02
CA TYR A 236 -8.86 -1.72 11.93
C TYR A 236 -8.67 -2.27 13.34
N LYS A 237 -7.46 -2.73 13.69
CA LYS A 237 -7.16 -3.15 15.06
C LYS A 237 -7.31 -1.97 16.01
N LYS A 238 -8.14 -2.12 17.05
CA LYS A 238 -8.41 -1.08 18.06
C LYS A 238 -8.88 0.26 17.44
N THR A 239 -9.58 0.21 16.29
CA THR A 239 -10.17 1.40 15.66
C THR A 239 -11.42 1.87 16.41
N GLU A 240 -11.75 3.16 16.26
CA GLU A 240 -13.04 3.74 16.69
C GLU A 240 -14.10 3.71 15.56
N ASP A 241 -13.73 3.26 14.36
CA ASP A 241 -14.64 3.16 13.22
C ASP A 241 -15.81 2.21 13.52
N THR A 242 -17.00 2.60 13.06
CA THR A 242 -18.17 1.71 13.10
C THR A 242 -18.03 0.57 12.10
N PHE A 243 -18.66 -0.57 12.39
CA PHE A 243 -18.68 -1.72 11.47
C PHE A 243 -19.15 -1.37 10.05
N HIS A 244 -20.08 -0.41 9.93
CA HIS A 244 -20.53 0.07 8.63
C HIS A 244 -19.43 0.83 7.86
N GLN A 245 -18.66 1.69 8.54
CA GLN A 245 -17.52 2.39 7.94
C GLN A 245 -16.43 1.40 7.51
N ILE A 246 -16.09 0.44 8.37
CA ILE A 246 -15.10 -0.60 8.07
C ILE A 246 -15.54 -1.42 6.85
N ALA A 247 -16.80 -1.86 6.83
CA ALA A 247 -17.34 -2.65 5.73
C ALA A 247 -17.40 -1.88 4.40
N THR A 248 -17.80 -0.61 4.47
CA THR A 248 -17.83 0.27 3.30
C THR A 248 -16.44 0.51 2.76
N ALA A 249 -15.49 0.79 3.66
CA ALA A 249 -14.09 0.93 3.30
C ALA A 249 -13.62 -0.36 2.65
N LEU A 250 -13.70 -1.52 3.30
CA LEU A 250 -13.21 -2.80 2.76
C LEU A 250 -14.03 -3.37 1.57
N GLY A 251 -15.20 -2.83 1.28
CA GLY A 251 -16.07 -3.31 0.21
C GLY A 251 -16.71 -4.67 0.51
N VAL A 252 -16.92 -5.00 1.79
CA VAL A 252 -17.44 -6.31 2.23
C VAL A 252 -18.89 -6.28 2.71
N GLN A 253 -19.59 -7.38 2.48
CA GLN A 253 -20.95 -7.58 2.98
C GLN A 253 -20.97 -8.07 4.44
N TYR A 254 -19.93 -8.79 4.86
CA TYR A 254 -19.87 -9.44 6.16
C TYR A 254 -18.61 -9.07 6.92
N LEU A 255 -18.74 -8.96 8.23
CA LEU A 255 -17.61 -8.82 9.15
C LEU A 255 -17.64 -9.96 10.18
N LEU A 256 -16.51 -10.63 10.38
CA LEU A 256 -16.27 -11.45 11.55
C LEU A 256 -15.54 -10.60 12.59
N ILE A 257 -16.18 -10.43 13.74
CA ILE A 257 -15.61 -9.74 14.91
C ILE A 257 -15.55 -10.72 16.08
N GLY A 258 -14.68 -10.47 17.05
CA GLY A 258 -14.61 -11.37 18.18
C GLY A 258 -13.55 -11.01 19.19
N SER A 259 -13.45 -11.88 20.20
CA SER A 259 -12.43 -11.79 21.23
C SER A 259 -11.87 -13.15 21.56
N LEU A 260 -10.62 -13.16 22.01
CA LEU A 260 -9.89 -14.32 22.45
C LEU A 260 -9.36 -14.08 23.87
N ARG A 261 -9.55 -15.06 24.74
CA ARG A 261 -9.02 -15.07 26.10
C ARG A 261 -8.33 -16.38 26.39
N ARG A 262 -7.04 -16.31 26.70
CA ARG A 262 -6.22 -17.44 27.13
C ARG A 262 -5.98 -17.35 28.63
N ALA A 263 -6.21 -18.44 29.34
CA ALA A 263 -5.95 -18.56 30.78
C ALA A 263 -5.36 -19.94 31.07
N GLY A 264 -4.02 -20.01 31.13
CA GLY A 264 -3.30 -21.28 31.24
C GLY A 264 -3.59 -22.19 30.05
N GLN A 265 -4.19 -23.35 30.32
CA GLN A 265 -4.59 -24.34 29.30
C GLN A 265 -6.03 -24.19 28.79
N ARG A 266 -6.76 -23.15 29.23
CA ARG A 266 -8.12 -22.88 28.75
C ARG A 266 -8.11 -21.73 27.76
N LEU A 267 -8.86 -21.92 26.68
CA LEU A 267 -9.08 -20.94 25.64
C LEU A 267 -10.57 -20.63 25.55
N ARG A 268 -10.91 -19.34 25.58
CA ARG A 268 -12.25 -18.84 25.27
C ARG A 268 -12.19 -17.97 24.04
N VAL A 269 -12.95 -18.34 23.02
CA VAL A 269 -13.11 -17.55 21.79
C VAL A 269 -14.57 -17.18 21.65
N THR A 270 -14.85 -15.90 21.42
CA THR A 270 -16.19 -15.42 21.06
C THR A 270 -16.09 -14.82 19.68
N VAL A 271 -16.94 -15.25 18.77
CA VAL A 271 -16.99 -14.72 17.40
C VAL A 271 -18.42 -14.36 17.04
N GLN A 272 -18.56 -13.31 16.24
CA GLN A 272 -19.84 -12.81 15.76
C GLN A 272 -19.70 -12.47 14.28
N LEU A 273 -20.67 -12.91 13.49
CA LEU A 273 -20.79 -12.62 12.08
C LEU A 273 -21.89 -11.59 11.87
N VAL A 274 -21.52 -10.46 11.27
CA VAL A 274 -22.39 -9.29 11.11
C VAL A 274 -22.70 -9.06 9.63
N ASP A 275 -23.98 -8.88 9.27
CA ASP A 275 -24.38 -8.35 7.95
C ASP A 275 -24.33 -6.82 8.03
N THR A 276 -23.44 -6.24 7.23
CA THR A 276 -23.13 -4.80 7.29
C THR A 276 -24.20 -3.95 6.62
N ARG A 277 -25.08 -4.55 5.81
CA ARG A 277 -26.21 -3.86 5.16
C ARG A 277 -27.39 -3.68 6.09
N SER A 278 -27.68 -4.69 6.91
CA SER A 278 -28.77 -4.64 7.88
C SER A 278 -28.34 -4.20 9.28
N GLY A 279 -27.03 -4.15 9.54
CA GLY A 279 -26.47 -3.93 10.87
C GLY A 279 -26.78 -5.06 11.85
N GLY A 280 -27.20 -6.23 11.34
CA GLY A 280 -27.71 -7.33 12.14
C GLY A 280 -26.65 -8.40 12.38
N HIS A 281 -26.64 -8.97 13.59
CA HIS A 281 -25.87 -10.17 13.90
C HIS A 281 -26.56 -11.38 13.26
N ILE A 282 -25.87 -12.04 12.32
CA ILE A 282 -26.34 -13.24 11.65
C ILE A 282 -26.16 -14.45 12.57
N TRP A 283 -25.00 -14.48 13.23
CA TRP A 283 -24.54 -15.60 14.02
C TRP A 283 -23.57 -15.10 15.09
N ALA A 284 -23.62 -15.70 16.28
CA ALA A 284 -22.69 -15.43 17.36
C ALA A 284 -22.50 -16.72 18.15
N GLU A 285 -21.24 -17.09 18.40
CA GLU A 285 -20.90 -18.29 19.15
C GLU A 285 -19.81 -18.01 20.17
N ARG A 286 -19.85 -18.81 21.23
CA ARG A 286 -18.84 -18.81 22.28
C ARG A 286 -18.30 -20.22 22.46
N TYR A 287 -16.99 -20.33 22.27
CA TYR A 287 -16.25 -21.56 22.41
C TYR A 287 -15.42 -21.51 23.69
N ASP A 288 -15.65 -22.48 24.57
CA ASP A 288 -14.82 -22.76 25.73
C ASP A 288 -14.13 -24.10 25.45
N ARG A 289 -12.81 -24.07 25.23
CA ARG A 289 -11.99 -25.22 24.81
C ARG A 289 -10.72 -25.33 25.65
N GLU A 290 -10.04 -26.47 25.55
CA GLU A 290 -8.65 -26.56 25.98
C GLU A 290 -7.75 -25.99 24.89
N LEU A 291 -6.59 -25.44 25.27
CA LEU A 291 -5.65 -24.86 24.32
C LEU A 291 -5.22 -25.91 23.28
N GLY A 292 -5.13 -27.17 23.72
CA GLY A 292 -4.99 -28.41 22.92
C GLY A 292 -5.78 -28.44 21.63
N ASP A 293 -7.01 -27.93 21.68
CA ASP A 293 -8.01 -28.05 20.63
C ASP A 293 -8.05 -26.83 19.69
N LEU A 294 -7.06 -25.92 19.76
CA LEU A 294 -7.07 -24.67 19.00
C LEU A 294 -7.27 -24.88 17.50
N PHE A 295 -6.56 -25.82 16.89
CA PHE A 295 -6.64 -26.07 15.45
C PHE A 295 -8.03 -26.61 15.06
N ALA A 296 -8.58 -27.53 15.84
CA ALA A 296 -9.94 -28.03 15.64
C ALA A 296 -10.98 -26.91 15.79
N LEU A 297 -10.75 -25.98 16.72
CA LEU A 297 -11.61 -24.80 16.90
C LEU A 297 -11.54 -23.84 15.70
N GLN A 298 -10.36 -23.59 15.13
CA GLN A 298 -10.20 -22.77 13.93
C GLN A 298 -10.96 -23.39 12.74
N ASP A 299 -10.88 -24.71 12.57
CA ASP A 299 -11.62 -25.45 11.55
C ASP A 299 -13.13 -25.35 11.78
N GLU A 300 -13.59 -25.55 13.02
CA GLU A 300 -15.01 -25.42 13.42
C GLU A 300 -15.58 -24.03 13.12
N ILE A 301 -14.83 -22.96 13.45
CA ILE A 301 -15.22 -21.57 13.16
C ILE A 301 -15.31 -21.34 11.64
N THR A 302 -14.30 -21.82 10.89
CA THR A 302 -14.25 -21.69 9.43
C THR A 302 -15.45 -22.36 8.78
N GLU A 303 -15.74 -23.61 9.18
CA GLU A 303 -16.88 -24.37 8.67
C GLU A 303 -18.22 -23.69 9.00
N ALA A 304 -18.38 -23.18 10.23
CA ALA A 304 -19.60 -22.49 10.64
C ALA A 304 -19.86 -21.24 9.79
N ILE A 305 -18.82 -20.45 9.50
CA ILE A 305 -18.92 -19.26 8.65
C ILE A 305 -19.32 -19.65 7.22
N VAL A 306 -18.64 -20.64 6.63
CA VAL A 306 -18.93 -21.09 5.26
C VAL A 306 -20.36 -21.62 5.15
N GLN A 307 -20.80 -22.44 6.10
CA GLN A 307 -22.16 -22.97 6.14
C GLN A 307 -23.22 -21.86 6.25
N THR A 308 -22.93 -20.81 7.01
CA THR A 308 -23.85 -19.68 7.23
C THR A 308 -23.94 -18.78 6.00
N LEU A 309 -22.81 -18.45 5.36
CA LEU A 309 -22.75 -17.46 4.27
C LEU A 309 -23.02 -18.02 2.88
N VAL A 310 -22.58 -19.25 2.61
CA VAL A 310 -22.68 -19.88 1.27
C VAL A 310 -23.86 -20.86 1.22
N GLY A 311 -24.34 -21.34 2.37
CA GLY A 311 -25.36 -22.39 2.47
C GLY A 311 -24.80 -23.79 2.21
N ARG A 312 -25.64 -24.82 2.36
CA ARG A 312 -25.26 -26.25 2.34
C ARG A 312 -24.75 -26.81 1.00
N LEU A 313 -24.42 -25.99 0.01
CA LEU A 313 -24.02 -26.49 -1.30
C LEU A 313 -22.50 -26.67 -1.39
N ARG A 314 -22.12 -27.94 -1.25
CA ARG A 314 -20.77 -28.55 -1.42
C ARG A 314 -19.91 -28.61 -0.15
N THR A 315 -20.39 -29.33 0.87
CA THR A 315 -19.50 -30.09 1.76
C THR A 315 -18.86 -31.26 1.01
N ALA A 316 -18.05 -30.94 -0.01
CA ALA A 316 -17.15 -31.86 -0.69
C ALA A 316 -15.76 -31.22 -0.79
N SER A 317 -15.32 -30.62 0.32
CA SER A 317 -13.92 -30.59 0.75
C SER A 317 -13.80 -31.13 2.19
N ALA A 318 -14.80 -31.89 2.63
CA ALA A 318 -14.62 -32.79 3.75
C ALA A 318 -13.71 -33.93 3.27
N ARG A 319 -12.52 -33.99 3.87
CA ARG A 319 -11.52 -35.07 3.83
C ARG A 319 -10.47 -34.97 2.70
N ASP A 320 -9.28 -34.48 3.07
CA ASP A 320 -8.28 -35.37 3.67
C ASP A 320 -8.06 -34.98 5.14
N THR A 321 -8.86 -35.57 6.02
CA THR A 321 -8.59 -35.67 7.46
C THR A 321 -7.71 -36.90 7.75
N ASP A 322 -6.95 -37.37 6.77
CA ASP A 322 -5.91 -38.37 6.98
C ASP A 322 -4.57 -37.63 7.09
N HIS A 323 -4.03 -37.65 8.31
CA HIS A 323 -2.70 -37.19 8.69
C HIS A 323 -2.39 -35.68 8.62
N LYS A 324 -3.05 -34.88 9.46
CA LYS A 324 -2.28 -33.81 10.13
C LYS A 324 -1.70 -34.38 11.42
N PRO A 325 -0.37 -34.49 11.57
CA PRO A 325 0.25 -34.77 12.86
C PRO A 325 -0.31 -33.81 13.90
N ALA A 326 -0.56 -34.28 15.12
CA ALA A 326 -0.96 -33.39 16.21
C ALA A 326 0.17 -32.36 16.42
N GLN A 327 -0.04 -31.14 15.90
CA GLN A 327 0.97 -30.08 15.97
C GLN A 327 1.17 -29.70 17.43
N SER A 328 2.42 -29.62 17.86
CA SER A 328 2.75 -29.17 19.21
C SER A 328 2.37 -27.69 19.37
N LEU A 329 1.44 -27.40 20.28
CA LEU A 329 1.09 -26.02 20.61
C LEU A 329 2.26 -25.22 21.15
N ALA A 330 3.22 -25.88 21.79
CA ALA A 330 4.45 -25.23 22.24
C ALA A 330 5.28 -24.75 21.05
N ALA A 331 5.43 -25.58 20.00
CA ALA A 331 6.10 -25.17 18.78
C ALA A 331 5.33 -24.07 18.03
N TYR A 332 4.01 -24.20 17.97
CA TYR A 332 3.13 -23.21 17.34
C TYR A 332 3.20 -21.83 18.03
N ASP A 333 3.26 -21.78 19.37
CA ASP A 333 3.46 -20.53 20.12
C ASP A 333 4.74 -19.79 19.69
N TYR A 334 5.83 -20.54 19.44
CA TYR A 334 7.08 -19.97 18.88
C TYR A 334 6.93 -19.51 17.42
N VAL A 335 6.18 -20.24 16.59
CA VAL A 335 5.85 -19.80 15.22
C VAL A 335 5.13 -18.46 15.25
N LEU A 336 4.12 -18.29 16.10
CA LEU A 336 3.38 -17.04 16.21
C LEU A 336 4.24 -15.88 16.71
N LYS A 337 5.12 -16.12 17.70
CA LYS A 337 6.10 -15.12 18.13
C LYS A 337 7.04 -14.72 17.00
N ALA A 338 7.48 -15.67 16.19
CA ALA A 338 8.38 -15.42 15.06
C ALA A 338 7.70 -14.59 13.96
N ARG A 339 6.42 -14.84 13.67
CA ARG A 339 5.60 -14.09 12.71
C ARG A 339 5.34 -12.65 13.15
N ALA A 340 5.18 -12.42 14.46
CA ALA A 340 4.94 -11.09 15.01
C ALA A 340 6.15 -10.14 14.90
N ILE A 341 7.36 -10.66 14.65
CA ILE A 341 8.56 -9.85 14.46
C ILE A 341 8.59 -9.32 13.02
N ILE A 342 8.53 -7.99 12.88
CA ILE A 342 8.75 -7.31 11.60
C ILE A 342 10.24 -7.40 11.23
N HIS A 343 10.55 -7.81 10.01
CA HIS A 343 11.93 -7.96 9.52
C HIS A 343 12.50 -6.64 8.98
N ASP A 344 12.45 -5.57 9.78
CA ASP A 344 12.98 -4.24 9.44
C ASP A 344 14.52 -4.13 9.54
N SER A 345 15.16 -5.16 10.08
CA SER A 345 16.60 -5.21 10.32
C SER A 345 17.12 -6.65 10.30
N ARG A 346 18.42 -6.81 10.00
CA ARG A 346 19.10 -8.13 10.04
C ARG A 346 18.98 -8.76 11.43
N GLU A 347 19.06 -7.94 12.48
CA GLU A 347 18.90 -8.40 13.86
C GLU A 347 17.50 -8.99 14.11
N ASN A 348 16.44 -8.29 13.72
CA ASN A 348 15.07 -8.77 13.93
C ASN A 348 14.76 -10.01 13.08
N MET A 349 15.25 -10.08 11.85
CA MET A 349 15.19 -11.30 11.03
C MET A 349 15.87 -12.49 11.71
N LEU A 350 17.07 -12.30 12.30
CA LEU A 350 17.78 -13.35 13.03
C LEU A 350 17.06 -13.77 14.32
N LYS A 351 16.41 -12.83 15.03
CA LYS A 351 15.53 -13.17 16.17
C LYS A 351 14.36 -14.05 15.73
N SER A 352 13.69 -13.71 14.62
CA SER A 352 12.61 -14.52 14.04
C SER A 352 13.11 -15.91 13.64
N ARG A 353 14.29 -15.98 12.99
CA ARG A 353 14.97 -17.24 12.63
C ARG A 353 15.16 -18.17 13.84
N ALA A 354 15.73 -17.64 14.92
CA ALA A 354 15.97 -18.41 16.15
C ALA A 354 14.67 -18.93 16.81
N LEU A 355 13.55 -18.21 16.66
CA LEU A 355 12.25 -18.67 17.16
C LEU A 355 11.70 -19.82 16.31
N TYR A 356 11.84 -19.77 14.99
CA TYR A 356 11.47 -20.89 14.12
C TYR A 356 12.34 -22.13 14.37
N GLU A 357 13.65 -21.96 14.60
CA GLU A 357 14.55 -23.06 14.96
C GLU A 357 14.10 -23.73 16.26
N LYS A 358 13.75 -22.96 17.30
CA LYS A 358 13.17 -23.50 18.55
C LYS A 358 11.86 -24.24 18.33
N ALA A 359 10.99 -23.73 17.44
CA ALA A 359 9.76 -24.43 17.10
C ALA A 359 10.05 -25.81 16.47
N ILE A 360 11.04 -25.91 15.58
CA ILE A 360 11.47 -27.17 14.96
C ILE A 360 12.11 -28.12 15.98
N GLU A 361 12.89 -27.60 16.94
CA GLU A 361 13.45 -28.40 18.03
C GLU A 361 12.35 -29.05 18.90
N LEU A 362 11.28 -28.30 19.17
CA LEU A 362 10.14 -28.78 19.95
C LEU A 362 9.23 -29.73 19.16
N ASP A 363 9.08 -29.49 17.86
CA ASP A 363 8.27 -30.31 16.96
C ASP A 363 8.89 -30.36 15.56
N PRO A 364 9.68 -31.41 15.25
CA PRO A 364 10.29 -31.60 13.95
C PRO A 364 9.29 -31.89 12.81
N THR A 365 7.99 -31.96 13.12
CA THR A 365 6.90 -32.12 12.14
C THR A 365 6.09 -30.85 11.92
N CYS A 366 6.46 -29.74 12.58
CA CYS A 366 5.78 -28.44 12.44
C CYS A 366 6.07 -27.80 11.07
N ALA A 367 5.19 -28.02 10.09
CA ALA A 367 5.32 -27.48 8.73
C ALA A 367 5.47 -25.95 8.71
N HIS A 368 4.68 -25.23 9.51
CA HIS A 368 4.74 -23.76 9.60
C HIS A 368 6.09 -23.24 10.08
N ALA A 369 6.78 -23.97 10.96
CA ALA A 369 8.11 -23.57 11.42
C ALA A 369 9.15 -23.68 10.30
N PHE A 370 9.11 -24.74 9.49
CA PHE A 370 9.97 -24.86 8.31
C PHE A 370 9.65 -23.80 7.24
N ALA A 371 8.37 -23.52 7.00
CA ALA A 371 7.95 -22.49 6.05
C ALA A 371 8.44 -21.09 6.49
N GLY A 372 8.21 -20.73 7.75
CA GLY A 372 8.68 -19.49 8.33
C GLY A 372 10.21 -19.37 8.36
N LEU A 373 10.93 -20.45 8.70
CA LEU A 373 12.38 -20.46 8.66
C LEU A 373 12.91 -20.21 7.23
N SER A 374 12.29 -20.87 6.23
CA SER A 374 12.64 -20.63 4.82
C SER A 374 12.46 -19.17 4.40
N ALA A 375 11.43 -18.50 4.92
CA ALA A 375 11.16 -17.10 4.66
C ALA A 375 12.30 -16.20 5.13
N THR A 376 12.91 -16.51 6.29
CA THR A 376 14.03 -15.72 6.81
C THR A 376 15.27 -15.82 5.93
N TYR A 377 15.52 -16.98 5.30
CA TYR A 377 16.63 -17.14 4.35
C TYR A 377 16.34 -16.45 3.01
N SER A 378 15.09 -16.51 2.55
CA SER A 378 14.68 -15.74 1.37
C SER A 378 14.78 -14.24 1.61
N PHE A 379 14.41 -13.75 2.80
CA PHE A 379 14.49 -12.33 3.13
C PHE A 379 15.95 -11.86 3.20
N GLU A 380 16.82 -12.65 3.82
CA GLU A 380 18.27 -12.41 3.82
C GLU A 380 18.84 -12.30 2.40
N TRP A 381 18.37 -13.14 1.49
CA TRP A 381 18.73 -13.10 0.08
C TRP A 381 18.23 -11.84 -0.64
N THR A 382 16.93 -11.51 -0.50
CA THR A 382 16.33 -10.36 -1.20
C THR A 382 16.82 -9.02 -0.68
N SER A 383 17.16 -8.93 0.62
CA SER A 383 17.60 -7.70 1.28
C SER A 383 19.10 -7.43 1.13
N GLY A 384 19.85 -8.30 0.44
CA GLY A 384 21.29 -8.12 0.26
C GLY A 384 22.13 -8.36 1.51
N TRP A 385 21.55 -8.97 2.56
CA TRP A 385 22.24 -9.25 3.83
C TRP A 385 23.00 -10.57 3.83
N SER A 386 22.85 -11.37 2.76
CA SER A 386 23.55 -12.62 2.60
C SER A 386 25.00 -12.42 2.19
N ASP A 387 25.92 -13.01 2.96
CA ASP A 387 27.33 -13.10 2.60
C ASP A 387 27.55 -14.13 1.45
N ASN A 388 26.63 -15.08 1.27
CA ASN A 388 26.59 -16.03 0.16
C ASN A 388 25.16 -16.28 -0.34
N PHE A 389 24.77 -15.52 -1.36
CA PHE A 389 23.43 -15.55 -1.94
C PHE A 389 22.98 -16.93 -2.43
N ALA A 390 23.88 -17.71 -3.05
CA ALA A 390 23.51 -19.04 -3.55
C ALA A 390 23.09 -19.98 -2.40
N ASP A 391 23.86 -19.97 -1.32
CA ASP A 391 23.59 -20.82 -0.15
C ASP A 391 22.29 -20.42 0.55
N SER A 392 22.01 -19.11 0.70
CA SER A 392 20.76 -18.66 1.32
C SER A 392 19.53 -19.10 0.52
N LEU A 393 19.54 -18.97 -0.81
CA LEU A 393 18.42 -19.38 -1.66
C LEU A 393 18.25 -20.92 -1.66
N ASP A 394 19.35 -21.67 -1.74
CA ASP A 394 19.31 -23.14 -1.66
C ASP A 394 18.76 -23.60 -0.31
N LYS A 395 19.14 -22.94 0.80
CA LYS A 395 18.60 -23.24 2.12
C LYS A 395 17.11 -22.91 2.22
N ALA A 396 16.67 -21.79 1.65
CA ALA A 396 15.25 -21.45 1.58
C ALA A 396 14.45 -22.52 0.82
N ILE A 397 14.96 -23.00 -0.32
CA ILE A 397 14.31 -24.08 -1.09
C ILE A 397 14.27 -25.39 -0.31
N GLU A 398 15.37 -25.79 0.33
CA GLU A 398 15.45 -27.02 1.13
C GLU A 398 14.39 -27.04 2.25
N LEU A 399 14.35 -25.96 3.04
CA LEU A 399 13.43 -25.83 4.16
C LEU A 399 11.97 -25.75 3.70
N CYS A 400 11.70 -25.02 2.62
CA CYS A 400 10.34 -24.89 2.09
C CYS A 400 9.83 -26.19 1.47
N ARG A 401 10.72 -26.98 0.82
CA ARG A 401 10.40 -28.35 0.39
C ARG A 401 10.05 -29.24 1.58
N ARG A 402 10.76 -29.09 2.71
CA ARG A 402 10.45 -29.84 3.93
C ARG A 402 9.08 -29.47 4.48
N ALA A 403 8.73 -28.17 4.49
CA ALA A 403 7.40 -27.71 4.88
C ALA A 403 6.30 -28.31 3.97
N ALA A 404 6.47 -28.22 2.65
CA ALA A 404 5.51 -28.77 1.68
C ALA A 404 5.40 -30.31 1.70
N ALA A 405 6.43 -31.02 2.18
CA ALA A 405 6.39 -32.47 2.37
C ALA A 405 5.68 -32.87 3.69
N LEU A 406 5.63 -31.97 4.68
CA LEU A 406 4.90 -32.16 5.93
C LEU A 406 3.42 -31.79 5.80
N ASP A 407 3.10 -30.79 4.96
CA ASP A 407 1.74 -30.42 4.58
C ASP A 407 1.70 -30.06 3.08
N ASP A 408 1.19 -30.99 2.26
CA ASP A 408 1.13 -30.81 0.81
C ASP A 408 -0.07 -29.96 0.35
N GLN A 409 -0.96 -29.60 1.29
CA GLN A 409 -2.07 -28.68 1.11
C GLN A 409 -1.75 -27.26 1.59
N ASP A 410 -0.53 -27.01 2.08
CA ASP A 410 -0.07 -25.66 2.44
C ASP A 410 0.17 -24.82 1.18
N SER A 411 -0.81 -23.99 0.84
CA SER A 411 -0.73 -23.05 -0.29
C SER A 411 0.40 -22.05 -0.16
N GLU A 412 0.76 -21.64 1.06
CA GLU A 412 1.83 -20.68 1.31
C GLU A 412 3.19 -21.32 0.99
N ALA A 413 3.42 -22.55 1.45
CA ALA A 413 4.64 -23.28 1.12
C ALA A 413 4.80 -23.49 -0.39
N GLN A 414 3.71 -23.85 -1.08
CA GLN A 414 3.72 -23.99 -2.54
C GLN A 414 4.04 -22.67 -3.24
N ARG A 415 3.41 -21.56 -2.81
CA ARG A 415 3.69 -20.23 -3.36
C ARG A 415 5.16 -19.83 -3.18
N ARG A 416 5.71 -20.03 -1.97
CA ARG A 416 7.11 -19.72 -1.66
C ARG A 416 8.08 -20.54 -2.50
N LEU A 417 7.85 -21.86 -2.66
CA LEU A 417 8.63 -22.69 -3.58
C LEU A 417 8.61 -22.14 -5.01
N GLY A 418 7.44 -21.73 -5.49
CA GLY A 418 7.29 -21.09 -6.78
C GLY A 418 8.20 -19.87 -6.96
N VAL A 419 8.18 -18.96 -5.99
CA VAL A 419 9.03 -17.76 -5.97
C VAL A 419 10.51 -18.11 -5.89
N TYR A 420 10.89 -19.07 -5.05
CA TYR A 420 12.30 -19.44 -4.89
C TYR A 420 12.86 -20.11 -6.14
N TYR A 421 12.07 -20.94 -6.83
CA TYR A 421 12.47 -21.48 -8.15
C TYR A 421 12.53 -20.40 -9.21
N LEU A 422 11.65 -19.40 -9.17
CA LEU A 422 11.72 -18.25 -10.06
C LEU A 422 13.05 -17.50 -9.86
N PHE A 423 13.43 -17.21 -8.61
CA PHE A 423 14.72 -16.57 -8.32
C PHE A 423 15.94 -17.44 -8.69
N ARG A 424 15.79 -18.76 -8.69
CA ARG A 424 16.82 -19.70 -9.18
C ARG A 424 16.84 -19.83 -10.72
N GLY A 425 15.83 -19.29 -11.40
CA GLY A 425 15.63 -19.42 -12.85
C GLY A 425 15.08 -20.75 -13.33
N GLU A 426 14.50 -21.54 -12.44
CA GLU A 426 13.83 -22.79 -12.77
C GLU A 426 12.33 -22.54 -13.07
N HIS A 427 12.07 -21.84 -14.18
CA HIS A 427 10.72 -21.36 -14.56
C HIS A 427 9.63 -22.43 -14.57
N GLU A 428 9.92 -23.63 -15.07
CA GLU A 428 8.94 -24.72 -15.13
C GLU A 428 8.52 -25.18 -13.74
N LYS A 429 9.46 -25.22 -12.78
CA LYS A 429 9.15 -25.55 -11.39
C LYS A 429 8.43 -24.39 -10.72
N ALA A 430 8.84 -23.15 -11.02
CA ALA A 430 8.18 -21.96 -10.51
C ALA A 430 6.68 -21.96 -10.88
N ASP A 431 6.35 -22.15 -12.16
CA ASP A 431 4.97 -22.21 -12.65
C ASP A 431 4.18 -23.33 -11.97
N ALA A 432 4.70 -24.56 -11.95
CA ALA A 432 4.02 -25.70 -11.35
C ALA A 432 3.62 -25.43 -9.88
N HIS A 433 4.52 -24.85 -9.09
CA HIS A 433 4.27 -24.52 -7.69
C HIS A 433 3.32 -23.33 -7.51
N ILE A 434 3.42 -22.29 -8.33
CA ILE A 434 2.49 -21.14 -8.30
C ILE A 434 1.07 -21.57 -8.69
N GLN A 435 0.92 -22.37 -9.75
CA GLN A 435 -0.38 -22.92 -10.16
C GLN A 435 -0.96 -23.82 -9.06
N ARG A 436 -0.13 -24.65 -8.40
CA ARG A 436 -0.57 -25.47 -7.26
C ARG A 436 -1.06 -24.60 -6.10
N ALA A 437 -0.34 -23.54 -5.76
CA ALA A 437 -0.76 -22.60 -4.72
C ALA A 437 -2.10 -21.94 -5.05
N ALA A 438 -2.27 -21.47 -6.30
CA ALA A 438 -3.52 -20.86 -6.76
C ALA A 438 -4.70 -21.85 -6.79
N LEU A 439 -4.44 -23.13 -7.03
CA LEU A 439 -5.47 -24.17 -6.93
C LEU A 439 -5.92 -24.43 -5.49
N LEU A 440 -4.96 -24.43 -4.55
CA LEU A 440 -5.17 -24.66 -3.11
C LEU A 440 -5.85 -23.47 -2.42
N ASN A 441 -5.42 -22.25 -2.74
CA ASN A 441 -5.96 -21.03 -2.16
C ASN A 441 -6.21 -19.95 -3.24
N PRO A 442 -7.35 -20.04 -3.93
CA PRO A 442 -7.63 -19.24 -5.12
C PRO A 442 -8.00 -17.77 -4.83
N ASN A 443 -8.23 -17.42 -3.56
CA ASN A 443 -8.53 -16.04 -3.15
C ASN A 443 -7.38 -15.40 -2.36
N ASP A 444 -6.23 -16.06 -2.23
CA ASP A 444 -5.07 -15.49 -1.54
C ASP A 444 -4.44 -14.35 -2.38
N PRO A 445 -4.46 -13.09 -1.89
CA PRO A 445 -3.90 -11.95 -2.63
C PRO A 445 -2.39 -12.08 -2.84
N ASP A 446 -1.66 -12.70 -1.92
CA ASP A 446 -0.22 -12.89 -2.08
C ASP A 446 0.07 -13.89 -3.21
N THR A 447 -0.65 -15.01 -3.27
CA THR A 447 -0.55 -15.96 -4.40
C THR A 447 -0.82 -15.28 -5.73
N MET A 448 -1.88 -14.47 -5.84
CA MET A 448 -2.17 -13.70 -7.07
C MET A 448 -1.03 -12.74 -7.44
N THR A 449 -0.45 -12.09 -6.44
CA THR A 449 0.63 -11.11 -6.63
C THR A 449 1.92 -11.77 -7.12
N TYR A 450 2.29 -12.93 -6.55
CA TYR A 450 3.45 -13.69 -6.99
C TYR A 450 3.23 -14.45 -8.32
N GLU A 451 1.98 -14.83 -8.64
CA GLU A 451 1.63 -15.26 -10.00
C GLU A 451 1.85 -14.12 -10.99
N GLY A 452 1.46 -12.89 -10.62
CA GLY A 452 1.74 -11.70 -11.40
C GLY A 452 3.23 -11.49 -11.63
N LEU A 453 4.03 -11.65 -10.58
CA LEU A 453 5.49 -11.57 -10.68
C LEU A 453 6.06 -12.62 -11.65
N TYR A 454 5.63 -13.87 -11.54
CA TYR A 454 6.04 -14.93 -12.47
C TYR A 454 5.70 -14.57 -13.92
N LEU A 455 4.49 -14.08 -14.18
CA LEU A 455 4.07 -13.68 -15.53
C LEU A 455 4.93 -12.56 -16.11
N ILE A 456 5.38 -11.61 -15.28
CA ILE A 456 6.30 -10.55 -15.71
C ILE A 456 7.62 -11.17 -16.19
N TYR A 457 8.23 -12.08 -15.41
CA TYR A 457 9.46 -12.77 -15.81
C TYR A 457 9.28 -13.77 -16.96
N ASP A 458 8.06 -14.27 -17.19
CA ASP A 458 7.70 -15.12 -18.34
C ASP A 458 7.46 -14.30 -19.64
N GLY A 459 7.62 -12.98 -19.57
CA GLY A 459 7.44 -12.06 -20.70
C GLY A 459 5.98 -11.75 -21.00
N LYS A 460 5.12 -11.82 -19.98
CA LYS A 460 3.70 -11.41 -20.03
C LYS A 460 3.41 -10.31 -19.00
N PRO A 461 4.12 -9.17 -19.04
CA PRO A 461 4.00 -8.12 -18.03
C PRO A 461 2.59 -7.52 -17.90
N THR A 462 1.84 -7.39 -19.01
CA THR A 462 0.44 -6.95 -18.97
C THR A 462 -0.47 -7.93 -18.22
N ASP A 463 -0.29 -9.24 -18.42
CA ASP A 463 -1.04 -10.26 -17.67
C ASP A 463 -0.67 -10.24 -16.19
N GLY A 464 0.63 -10.07 -15.91
CA GLY A 464 1.14 -9.96 -14.55
C GLY A 464 0.56 -8.76 -13.80
N LEU A 465 0.51 -7.58 -14.45
CA LEU A 465 -0.09 -6.39 -13.89
C LEU A 465 -1.57 -6.62 -13.55
N ARG A 466 -2.35 -7.21 -14.47
CA ARG A 466 -3.77 -7.54 -14.22
C ARG A 466 -3.97 -8.47 -13.02
N LYS A 467 -3.03 -9.39 -12.78
CA LYS A 467 -3.06 -10.28 -11.60
C LYS A 467 -2.80 -9.50 -10.31
N ILE A 468 -1.79 -8.62 -10.30
CA ILE A 468 -1.47 -7.78 -9.14
C ILE A 468 -2.63 -6.81 -8.84
N GLU A 469 -3.20 -6.16 -9.86
CA GLU A 469 -4.38 -5.29 -9.72
C GLU A 469 -5.61 -6.05 -9.21
N ARG A 470 -5.77 -7.32 -9.58
CA ARG A 470 -6.81 -8.16 -9.00
C ARG A 470 -6.54 -8.44 -7.53
N ALA A 471 -5.30 -8.68 -7.13
CA ALA A 471 -4.92 -8.92 -5.75
C ALA A 471 -5.26 -7.72 -4.84
N THR A 472 -5.10 -6.48 -5.32
CA THR A 472 -5.46 -5.28 -4.55
C THR A 472 -6.95 -5.17 -4.24
N ARG A 473 -7.82 -5.86 -5.00
CA ARG A 473 -9.25 -5.96 -4.65
C ARG A 473 -9.47 -6.82 -3.42
N TYR A 474 -8.67 -7.87 -3.25
CA TYR A 474 -8.70 -8.78 -2.11
C TYR A 474 -7.88 -8.24 -0.93
N ASN A 475 -6.95 -7.32 -1.18
CA ASN A 475 -6.16 -6.64 -0.15
C ASN A 475 -6.14 -5.11 -0.45
N PRO A 476 -7.25 -4.39 -0.20
CA PRO A 476 -7.39 -2.97 -0.57
C PRO A 476 -6.44 -2.00 0.14
N PHE A 477 -5.90 -2.39 1.29
CA PHE A 477 -4.82 -1.74 2.00
C PHE A 477 -3.61 -2.69 2.03
N HIS A 478 -3.22 -3.15 0.85
CA HIS A 478 -2.08 -4.03 0.70
C HIS A 478 -0.79 -3.32 1.16
N PRO A 479 0.23 -4.08 1.60
CA PRO A 479 1.53 -3.52 1.90
C PRO A 479 2.14 -2.76 0.71
N THR A 480 2.91 -1.73 1.00
CA THR A 480 3.49 -0.83 -0.01
C THR A 480 4.49 -1.52 -0.93
N TRP A 481 5.01 -2.70 -0.57
CA TRP A 481 5.90 -3.49 -1.42
C TRP A 481 5.22 -3.96 -2.72
N TYR A 482 3.89 -4.02 -2.80
CA TYR A 482 3.18 -4.32 -4.06
C TYR A 482 3.55 -3.31 -5.16
N PHE A 483 3.78 -2.04 -4.82
CA PHE A 483 4.14 -1.01 -5.79
C PHE A 483 5.48 -1.25 -6.47
N TRP A 484 6.40 -1.98 -5.82
CA TRP A 484 7.63 -2.43 -6.46
C TRP A 484 7.33 -3.39 -7.63
N LEU A 485 6.41 -4.35 -7.44
CA LEU A 485 6.03 -5.28 -8.51
C LEU A 485 5.26 -4.59 -9.64
N VAL A 486 4.35 -3.67 -9.28
CA VAL A 486 3.63 -2.84 -10.27
C VAL A 486 4.60 -2.01 -11.09
N SER A 487 5.62 -1.41 -10.45
CA SER A 487 6.64 -0.65 -11.16
C SER A 487 7.47 -1.51 -12.12
N LEU A 488 7.78 -2.76 -11.74
CA LEU A 488 8.44 -3.70 -12.65
C LEU A 488 7.55 -4.02 -13.85
N ALA A 489 6.26 -4.29 -13.63
CA ALA A 489 5.31 -4.60 -14.69
C ALA A 489 5.20 -3.45 -15.70
N HIS A 490 5.04 -2.21 -15.22
CA HIS A 490 5.02 -1.02 -16.08
C HIS A 490 6.33 -0.82 -16.83
N TYR A 491 7.48 -0.98 -16.16
CA TYR A 491 8.77 -0.88 -16.82
C TYR A 491 8.85 -1.88 -17.98
N MET A 492 8.51 -3.15 -17.72
CA MET A 492 8.53 -4.21 -18.73
C MET A 492 7.48 -4.04 -19.85
N ASN A 493 6.41 -3.28 -19.62
CA ASN A 493 5.47 -2.85 -20.67
C ASN A 493 5.95 -1.61 -21.45
N HIS A 494 7.12 -1.05 -21.12
CA HIS A 494 7.63 0.23 -21.63
C HIS A 494 6.82 1.47 -21.19
N ASP A 495 6.00 1.36 -20.15
CA ASP A 495 5.24 2.46 -19.54
C ASP A 495 6.09 3.17 -18.47
N TYR A 496 7.19 3.82 -18.88
CA TYR A 496 8.22 4.31 -17.94
C TYR A 496 7.69 5.36 -16.95
N GLU A 497 6.76 6.22 -17.34
CA GLU A 497 6.14 7.21 -16.45
C GLU A 497 5.34 6.52 -15.33
N LEU A 498 4.56 5.48 -15.66
CA LEU A 498 3.81 4.71 -14.68
C LEU A 498 4.72 3.87 -13.79
N ALA A 499 5.84 3.39 -14.34
CA ALA A 499 6.89 2.72 -13.58
C ALA A 499 7.48 3.66 -12.52
N ILE A 500 7.77 4.92 -12.88
CA ILE A 500 8.27 5.94 -11.96
C ILE A 500 7.25 6.22 -10.86
N LEU A 501 5.98 6.46 -11.21
CA LEU A 501 4.93 6.73 -10.22
C LEU A 501 4.81 5.61 -9.19
N SER A 502 4.86 4.37 -9.64
CA SER A 502 4.74 3.20 -8.78
C SER A 502 6.00 2.98 -7.94
N ALA A 503 7.19 3.12 -8.53
CA ALA A 503 8.45 2.97 -7.80
C ALA A 503 8.64 4.07 -6.75
N LYS A 504 8.20 5.31 -7.01
CA LYS A 504 8.17 6.40 -6.02
C LYS A 504 7.38 6.03 -4.77
N LYS A 505 6.21 5.41 -4.92
CA LYS A 505 5.41 4.92 -3.77
C LYS A 505 6.14 3.86 -2.97
N ALA A 506 6.86 2.95 -3.64
CA ALA A 506 7.63 1.92 -2.98
C ALA A 506 8.82 2.48 -2.19
N VAL A 507 9.60 3.42 -2.75
CA VAL A 507 10.75 4.03 -2.05
C VAL A 507 10.31 4.95 -0.91
N GLN A 508 9.14 5.58 -1.00
CA GLN A 508 8.59 6.39 0.10
C GLN A 508 8.35 5.54 1.36
N ALA A 509 7.87 4.30 1.21
CA ALA A 509 7.67 3.39 2.33
C ALA A 509 8.93 2.63 2.74
N TYR A 510 9.80 2.29 1.78
CA TYR A 510 11.01 1.52 2.02
C TYR A 510 12.22 2.18 1.33
N PRO A 511 12.77 3.27 1.88
CA PRO A 511 13.87 4.02 1.26
C PRO A 511 15.16 3.21 1.09
N ASP A 512 15.36 2.17 1.90
CA ASP A 512 16.54 1.31 1.83
C ASP A 512 16.34 0.09 0.91
N PHE A 513 15.16 -0.06 0.30
CA PHE A 513 14.89 -1.16 -0.62
C PHE A 513 15.43 -0.84 -2.02
N VAL A 514 16.54 -1.47 -2.39
CA VAL A 514 17.29 -1.19 -3.62
C VAL A 514 16.48 -1.46 -4.90
N ALA A 515 15.52 -2.38 -4.88
CA ALA A 515 14.86 -2.82 -6.12
C ALA A 515 14.03 -1.72 -6.82
N PRO A 516 13.13 -0.98 -6.13
CA PRO A 516 12.49 0.21 -6.67
C PRO A 516 13.43 1.30 -7.20
N HIS A 517 14.56 1.55 -6.53
CA HIS A 517 15.54 2.54 -6.99
C HIS A 517 16.13 2.16 -8.36
N ARG A 518 16.37 0.86 -8.61
CA ARG A 518 16.81 0.38 -9.94
C ARG A 518 15.77 0.64 -11.02
N HIS A 519 14.48 0.48 -10.70
CA HIS A 519 13.41 0.78 -11.65
C HIS A 519 13.33 2.27 -11.95
N LEU A 520 13.49 3.14 -10.93
CA LEU A 520 13.55 4.59 -11.11
C LEU A 520 14.74 4.99 -11.98
N ALA A 521 15.95 4.52 -11.65
CA ALA A 521 17.16 4.81 -12.41
C ALA A 521 17.00 4.43 -13.89
N ALA A 522 16.56 3.20 -14.17
CA ALA A 522 16.34 2.72 -15.52
C ALA A 522 15.24 3.51 -16.25
N ALA A 523 14.09 3.76 -15.60
CA ALA A 523 12.98 4.48 -16.21
C ALA A 523 13.32 5.95 -16.50
N TYR A 524 14.00 6.64 -15.59
CA TYR A 524 14.48 8.00 -15.81
C TYR A 524 15.46 8.08 -16.99
N ALA A 525 16.40 7.14 -17.07
CA ALA A 525 17.34 7.07 -18.17
C ALA A 525 16.62 6.84 -19.52
N ARG A 526 15.63 5.94 -19.56
CA ARG A 526 14.80 5.69 -20.76
C ARG A 526 14.01 6.92 -21.22
N LEU A 527 13.68 7.83 -20.31
CA LEU A 527 12.98 9.09 -20.60
C LEU A 527 13.94 10.27 -20.84
N GLY A 528 15.27 10.07 -20.76
CA GLY A 528 16.26 11.14 -20.90
C GLY A 528 16.34 12.10 -19.70
N LEU A 529 15.83 11.69 -18.54
CA LEU A 529 15.87 12.47 -17.29
C LEU A 529 17.19 12.19 -16.55
N GLU A 530 18.28 12.70 -17.10
CA GLU A 530 19.66 12.38 -16.68
C GLU A 530 19.95 12.75 -15.22
N ALA A 531 19.47 13.90 -14.75
CA ALA A 531 19.71 14.36 -13.37
C ALA A 531 19.00 13.46 -12.34
N GLU A 532 17.78 13.03 -12.64
CA GLU A 532 17.01 12.08 -11.86
C GLU A 532 17.68 10.70 -11.85
N ALA A 533 18.11 10.18 -13.02
CA ALA A 533 18.79 8.90 -13.13
C ALA A 533 20.11 8.88 -12.33
N GLU A 534 20.91 9.96 -12.40
CA GLU A 534 22.16 10.07 -11.64
C GLU A 534 21.89 10.11 -10.13
N ARG A 535 20.84 10.80 -9.66
CA ARG A 535 20.44 10.77 -8.24
C ARG A 535 20.14 9.35 -7.77
N GLU A 536 19.35 8.61 -8.53
CA GLU A 536 18.98 7.23 -8.19
C GLU A 536 20.19 6.29 -8.21
N LYS A 537 21.08 6.44 -9.19
CA LYS A 537 22.36 5.71 -9.24
C LYS A 537 23.19 5.94 -7.98
N GLN A 538 23.32 7.18 -7.50
CA GLN A 538 24.06 7.47 -6.27
C GLN A 538 23.42 6.80 -5.04
N ILE A 539 22.09 6.74 -4.98
CA ILE A 539 21.36 6.03 -3.92
C ILE A 539 21.63 4.52 -4.01
N ILE A 540 21.53 3.92 -5.19
CA ILE A 540 21.81 2.49 -5.42
C ILE A 540 23.23 2.15 -4.95
N LEU A 541 24.24 2.92 -5.36
CA LEU A 541 25.64 2.66 -4.98
C LEU A 541 25.93 2.91 -3.50
N LYS A 542 25.11 3.75 -2.83
CA LYS A 542 25.20 3.93 -1.38
C LYS A 542 24.59 2.75 -0.62
N LEU A 543 23.44 2.25 -1.06
CA LEU A 543 22.74 1.12 -0.44
C LEU A 543 23.43 -0.21 -0.75
N ASP A 544 24.01 -0.33 -1.94
CA ASP A 544 24.66 -1.52 -2.45
C ASP A 544 26.00 -1.17 -3.14
N PRO A 545 27.08 -0.95 -2.37
CA PRO A 545 28.38 -0.53 -2.92
C PRO A 545 29.03 -1.53 -3.88
N ALA A 546 28.59 -2.80 -3.86
CA ALA A 546 29.07 -3.85 -4.73
C ALA A 546 28.16 -4.09 -5.95
N PHE A 547 27.25 -3.15 -6.24
CA PHE A 547 26.30 -3.26 -7.34
C PHE A 547 27.00 -3.43 -8.70
N SER A 548 26.48 -4.36 -9.50
CA SER A 548 26.82 -4.50 -10.91
C SER A 548 25.63 -5.01 -11.73
N ILE A 549 25.55 -4.59 -13.00
CA ILE A 549 24.54 -5.06 -13.95
C ILE A 549 24.70 -6.57 -14.19
N ALA A 550 25.92 -7.09 -14.21
CA ALA A 550 26.19 -8.52 -14.32
C ALA A 550 25.61 -9.32 -13.13
N ARG A 551 25.63 -8.78 -11.92
CA ARG A 551 25.00 -9.44 -10.76
C ARG A 551 23.48 -9.44 -10.88
N VAL A 552 22.90 -8.32 -11.33
CA VAL A 552 21.47 -8.21 -11.67
C VAL A 552 21.10 -9.24 -12.73
N ALA A 553 21.84 -9.32 -13.83
CA ALA A 553 21.56 -10.24 -14.93
C ALA A 553 21.65 -11.72 -14.53
N ARG A 554 22.49 -12.06 -13.55
CA ARG A 554 22.57 -13.42 -12.98
C ARG A 554 21.45 -13.72 -11.97
N ALA A 555 21.02 -12.72 -11.23
CA ALA A 555 20.01 -12.88 -10.18
C ALA A 555 18.57 -12.88 -10.74
N PHE A 556 18.34 -12.20 -11.85
CA PHE A 556 17.02 -12.12 -12.48
C PHE A 556 16.89 -13.11 -13.62
N ALA A 557 16.03 -14.11 -13.41
CA ALA A 557 15.71 -15.09 -14.43
C ALA A 557 14.54 -14.61 -15.28
N TYR A 558 14.81 -13.72 -16.24
CA TYR A 558 13.86 -13.45 -17.31
C TYR A 558 13.87 -14.63 -18.29
N ARG A 559 12.68 -15.10 -18.66
CA ARG A 559 12.51 -16.18 -19.65
C ARG A 559 13.02 -15.77 -21.02
N ARG A 560 12.82 -14.49 -21.37
CA ARG A 560 13.22 -13.93 -22.66
C ARG A 560 14.50 -13.11 -22.51
N PRO A 561 15.54 -13.37 -23.31
CA PRO A 561 16.77 -12.58 -23.28
C PRO A 561 16.54 -11.10 -23.62
N GLU A 562 15.56 -10.79 -24.48
CA GLU A 562 15.20 -9.41 -24.84
C GLU A 562 14.65 -8.60 -23.65
N ASP A 563 13.88 -9.23 -22.77
CA ASP A 563 13.36 -8.60 -21.54
C ASP A 563 14.50 -8.27 -20.58
N LEU A 564 15.45 -9.20 -20.42
CA LEU A 564 16.64 -8.99 -19.62
C LEU A 564 17.49 -7.85 -20.19
N GLU A 565 17.74 -7.83 -21.50
CA GLU A 565 18.53 -6.76 -22.14
C GLU A 565 17.81 -5.42 -22.07
N HIS A 566 16.49 -5.38 -22.19
CA HIS A 566 15.72 -4.16 -22.02
C HIS A 566 15.89 -3.56 -20.62
N TYR A 567 15.85 -4.40 -19.58
CA TYR A 567 16.09 -3.97 -18.20
C TYR A 567 17.54 -3.57 -17.94
N CYS A 568 18.51 -4.44 -18.28
CA CYS A 568 19.94 -4.16 -18.12
C CYS A 568 20.40 -2.95 -18.95
N GLY A 569 19.87 -2.77 -20.16
CA GLY A 569 20.13 -1.62 -21.01
C GLY A 569 19.69 -0.30 -20.38
N GLY A 570 18.55 -0.28 -19.68
CA GLY A 570 18.10 0.92 -18.94
C GLY A 570 19.03 1.24 -17.77
N LEU A 571 19.51 0.24 -17.04
CA LEU A 571 20.50 0.43 -15.97
C LEU A 571 21.85 0.95 -16.50
N ARG A 572 22.27 0.44 -17.66
CA ARG A 572 23.48 0.90 -18.37
C ARG A 572 23.35 2.34 -18.83
N GLU A 573 22.19 2.72 -19.39
CA GLU A 573 21.86 4.10 -19.76
C GLU A 573 21.83 5.03 -18.53
N ALA A 574 21.41 4.53 -17.37
CA ALA A 574 21.50 5.26 -16.10
C ALA A 574 22.94 5.38 -15.56
N GLY A 575 23.93 4.80 -16.24
CA GLY A 575 25.35 4.89 -15.88
C GLY A 575 25.75 3.99 -14.71
N LEU A 576 24.99 2.94 -14.41
CA LEU A 576 25.35 1.96 -13.38
C LEU A 576 26.52 1.05 -13.83
N PRO A 577 27.37 0.57 -12.91
CA PRO A 577 28.51 -0.30 -13.23
C PRO A 577 28.10 -1.64 -13.87
N GLU A 578 28.89 -2.11 -14.84
CA GLU A 578 28.72 -3.42 -15.49
C GLU A 578 28.96 -4.60 -14.55
#